data_AF-A0A914SBD4-F1
#
_entry.id   AF-A0A914SBD4-F1
#
_cell.length_a   1.000
_cell.length_b   1.000
_cell.length_c   1.000
_cell.angle_alpha   90.00
_cell.angle_beta   90.00
_cell.angle_gamma   90.00
#
_symmetry.space_group_name_H-M   'P 1'
#
loop_
_entity.id
_entity.type
_entity.pdbx_description
1 polymer ?
#
loop_
_entity_poly.entity_id
_entity_poly.type
_entity_poly.pdbx_seq_one_letter_code
_entity_poly.pdbx_strand_id
1 'polypeptide(L)'
;MRLLGFLVVLIAIEYSEAQLAAVYSNVSRTADCSTWSNWGSCIWPNPKDKRTYLKQLPPVCQEHWFYKFIEKRYETALNSFFNYMSSVMKSDKPCGMCSYKQSCGFGGPRK
;
A
#
# COMPACT_ATOMS: atom_id res chain seq x y z
N MET A 1 -16.67 -14.66 -39.24
CA MET A 1 -15.52 -13.79 -38.86
C MET A 1 -15.91 -12.59 -37.99
N ARG A 2 -17.03 -11.88 -38.23
CA ARG A 2 -17.43 -10.72 -37.40
C ARG A 2 -17.76 -11.05 -35.92
N LEU A 3 -18.43 -12.17 -35.64
CA LEU A 3 -18.71 -12.60 -34.26
C LEU A 3 -17.44 -12.98 -33.48
N LEU A 4 -16.46 -13.61 -34.15
CA LEU A 4 -15.22 -14.03 -33.52
C LEU A 4 -14.39 -12.83 -33.07
N GLY A 5 -14.34 -11.78 -33.88
CA GLY A 5 -13.68 -10.52 -33.51
C GLY A 5 -14.34 -9.83 -32.32
N PHE A 6 -15.68 -9.86 -32.22
CA PHE A 6 -16.41 -9.29 -31.09
C PHE A 6 -16.15 -10.04 -29.77
N LEU A 7 -16.07 -11.37 -29.83
CA LEU A 7 -15.74 -12.22 -28.68
C LEU A 7 -14.31 -11.98 -28.17
N VAL A 8 -13.34 -11.83 -29.08
CA VAL A 8 -11.94 -11.53 -28.72
C VAL A 8 -11.83 -10.16 -28.05
N VAL A 9 -12.58 -9.16 -28.53
CA VAL A 9 -12.59 -7.81 -27.91
C VAL A 9 -13.20 -7.85 -26.50
N LEU A 10 -14.29 -8.59 -26.28
CA LEU A 10 -14.90 -8.72 -24.95
C LEU A 10 -13.96 -9.41 -23.94
N ILE A 11 -13.27 -10.47 -24.36
CA ILE A 11 -12.28 -11.17 -23.53
C ILE A 11 -11.08 -10.25 -23.22
N ALA A 12 -10.64 -9.44 -24.18
CA ALA A 12 -9.54 -8.50 -23.94
C ALA A 12 -9.87 -7.40 -22.92
N ILE A 13 -11.13 -6.94 -22.87
CA ILE A 13 -11.60 -5.92 -21.92
C ILE A 13 -11.64 -6.46 -20.48
N GLU A 14 -11.94 -7.73 -20.26
CA GLU A 14 -11.87 -8.35 -18.93
C GLU A 14 -10.42 -8.52 -18.43
N TYR A 15 -9.45 -8.67 -19.34
CA TYR A 15 -8.04 -8.87 -18.97
C TYR A 15 -7.28 -7.56 -18.71
N SER A 16 -7.72 -6.42 -19.25
CA SER A 16 -6.99 -5.14 -19.08
C SER A 16 -7.15 -4.51 -17.70
N GLU A 17 -8.31 -4.68 -17.05
CA GLU A 17 -8.56 -4.14 -15.70
C GLU A 17 -7.91 -5.00 -14.60
N ALA A 18 -7.61 -6.27 -14.89
CA ALA A 18 -7.07 -7.22 -13.92
C ALA A 18 -5.59 -6.97 -13.59
N GLN A 19 -4.79 -6.41 -14.51
CA GLN A 19 -3.33 -6.29 -14.29
C GLN A 19 -2.95 -5.17 -13.31
N LEU A 20 -3.65 -4.03 -13.36
CA LEU A 20 -3.46 -2.96 -12.36
C LEU A 20 -3.98 -3.40 -10.99
N ALA A 21 -5.15 -4.06 -10.97
CA ALA A 21 -5.71 -4.63 -9.76
C ALA A 21 -4.85 -5.75 -9.17
N ALA A 22 -4.07 -6.50 -9.96
CA ALA A 22 -3.17 -7.54 -9.47
C ALA A 22 -1.97 -6.97 -8.68
N VAL A 23 -1.42 -5.83 -9.12
CA VAL A 23 -0.30 -5.14 -8.42
C VAL A 23 -0.77 -4.50 -7.11
N TYR A 24 -2.01 -4.01 -7.07
CA TYR A 24 -2.64 -3.39 -5.90
C TYR A 24 -3.73 -4.27 -5.26
N SER A 25 -3.60 -5.59 -5.44
CA SER A 25 -4.66 -6.57 -5.13
C SER A 25 -5.05 -6.59 -3.66
N ASN A 26 -6.19 -7.22 -3.37
CA ASN A 26 -6.68 -7.44 -2.01
C ASN A 26 -5.56 -8.07 -1.16
N VAL A 27 -4.94 -7.25 -0.32
CA VAL A 27 -3.85 -7.66 0.55
C VAL A 27 -4.41 -8.63 1.58
N SER A 28 -4.05 -9.91 1.47
CA SER A 28 -4.54 -10.96 2.37
C SER A 28 -3.58 -11.18 3.54
N ARG A 29 -4.15 -11.44 4.72
CA ARG A 29 -3.41 -11.90 5.90
C ARG A 29 -3.13 -13.40 5.74
N THR A 30 -1.87 -13.79 5.70
CA THR A 30 -1.49 -15.19 5.59
C THR A 30 -1.76 -15.95 6.89
N ALA A 31 -2.02 -17.26 6.78
CA ALA A 31 -2.18 -18.14 7.94
C ALA A 31 -0.84 -18.47 8.63
N ASP A 32 0.30 -18.13 8.00
CA ASP A 32 1.63 -18.34 8.56
C ASP A 32 1.90 -17.46 9.79
N CYS A 33 1.17 -16.34 9.93
CA CYS A 33 1.26 -15.49 11.12
C CYS A 33 0.16 -15.86 12.12
N SER A 34 0.54 -16.14 13.36
CA SER A 34 -0.42 -16.49 14.43
C SER A 34 -1.37 -15.35 14.79
N THR A 35 -0.87 -14.11 14.73
CA THR A 35 -1.64 -12.91 15.05
C THR A 35 -1.37 -11.80 14.04
N TRP A 36 -2.34 -10.94 13.82
CA TRP A 36 -2.23 -9.77 12.95
C TRP A 36 -2.65 -8.50 13.68
N SER A 37 -1.96 -7.39 13.42
CA SER A 37 -2.44 -6.08 13.85
C SER A 37 -3.75 -5.72 13.15
N ASN A 38 -4.54 -4.82 13.74
CA ASN A 38 -5.59 -4.14 13.00
C ASN A 38 -5.00 -3.41 11.77
N TRP A 39 -5.82 -3.21 10.74
CA TRP A 39 -5.46 -2.37 9.61
C TRP A 39 -5.28 -0.93 10.08
N GLY A 40 -4.14 -0.32 9.72
CA GLY A 40 -3.88 1.09 10.03
C GLY A 40 -4.75 2.06 9.22
N SER A 41 -4.55 3.35 9.48
CA SER A 41 -5.03 4.42 8.60
C SER A 41 -4.39 4.30 7.21
N CYS A 42 -5.01 4.92 6.21
CA CYS A 42 -4.35 5.07 4.91
C CYS A 42 -3.08 5.92 5.07
N ILE A 43 -1.98 5.44 4.52
CA ILE A 43 -0.73 6.20 4.42
C ILE A 43 -0.94 7.29 3.35
N TRP A 44 -0.82 8.56 3.75
CA TRP A 44 -1.11 9.69 2.87
C TRP A 44 -0.32 10.94 3.27
N PRO A 45 0.22 11.72 2.32
CA PRO A 45 0.89 12.99 2.61
C PRO A 45 -0.12 14.11 2.90
N ASN A 46 -0.86 13.97 4.00
CA ASN A 46 -1.80 14.97 4.47
C ASN A 46 -1.04 16.11 5.18
N PRO A 47 -1.15 17.38 4.76
CA PRO A 47 -0.50 18.52 5.42
C PRO A 47 -0.85 18.67 6.91
N LYS A 48 -2.01 18.13 7.34
CA LYS A 48 -2.48 18.17 8.73
C LYS A 48 -1.92 17.04 9.59
N ASP A 49 -1.43 15.97 8.98
CA ASP A 49 -0.81 14.86 9.70
C ASP A 49 0.69 15.13 9.86
N LYS A 50 1.14 15.36 11.09
CA LYS A 50 2.54 15.67 11.39
C LYS A 50 3.44 14.42 11.47
N ARG A 51 2.87 13.22 11.32
CA ARG A 51 3.63 11.97 11.37
C ARG A 51 4.46 11.82 10.10
N THR A 52 5.73 11.44 10.27
CA THR A 52 6.60 11.02 9.16
C THR A 52 6.04 9.77 8.48
N TYR A 53 6.49 9.49 7.25
CA TYR A 53 5.96 8.40 6.43
C TYR A 53 5.85 7.07 7.20
N LEU A 54 6.92 6.65 7.87
CA LEU A 54 6.95 5.39 8.61
C LEU A 54 6.17 5.44 9.92
N LYS A 55 6.03 6.61 10.55
CA LYS A 55 5.22 6.78 11.77
C LYS A 55 3.71 6.73 11.51
N GLN A 56 3.28 6.78 10.25
CA GLN A 56 1.88 6.53 9.88
C GLN A 56 1.51 5.04 9.88
N LEU A 57 2.50 4.12 9.85
CA LEU A 57 2.27 2.67 9.93
C LEU A 57 1.72 2.26 11.31
N PRO A 58 0.99 1.13 11.40
CA PRO A 58 0.59 0.57 12.70
C PRO A 58 1.82 0.36 13.62
N PRO A 59 1.71 0.58 14.95
CA PRO A 59 2.84 0.43 15.88
C PRO A 59 3.56 -0.92 15.76
N VAL A 60 2.81 -2.02 15.62
CA VAL A 60 3.36 -3.37 15.41
C VAL A 60 4.22 -3.45 14.15
N CYS A 61 3.85 -2.75 13.08
CA CYS A 61 4.65 -2.69 11.85
C CYS A 61 5.95 -1.91 12.07
N GLN A 62 5.91 -0.81 12.81
CA GLN A 62 7.10 0.01 13.09
C GLN A 62 8.18 -0.80 13.84
N GLU A 63 7.77 -1.79 14.63
CA GLU A 63 8.71 -2.63 15.38
C GLU A 63 9.41 -3.70 14.53
N HIS A 64 8.89 -4.00 13.33
CA HIS A 64 9.48 -5.02 12.47
C HIS A 64 10.85 -4.58 11.93
N TRP A 65 11.82 -5.50 11.93
CA TRP A 65 13.22 -5.21 11.60
C TRP A 65 13.39 -4.53 10.23
N PHE A 66 12.58 -4.92 9.23
CA PHE A 66 12.59 -4.30 7.92
C PHE A 66 12.23 -2.81 7.99
N TYR A 67 11.18 -2.44 8.73
CA TYR A 67 10.77 -1.04 8.85
C TYR A 67 11.78 -0.22 9.65
N LYS A 68 12.36 -0.77 10.72
CA LYS A 68 13.48 -0.11 11.43
C LYS A 68 14.69 0.10 10.54
N PHE A 69 15.00 -0.87 9.67
CA PHE A 69 16.08 -0.74 8.70
C PHE A 69 15.79 0.36 7.68
N ILE A 70 14.57 0.40 7.14
CA ILE A 70 14.14 1.42 6.19
C ILE A 70 14.14 2.81 6.84
N GLU A 71 13.64 2.94 8.07
CA GLU A 71 13.69 4.18 8.85
C GLU A 71 15.13 4.67 8.99
N LYS A 72 16.02 3.80 9.48
CA LYS A 72 17.42 4.17 9.70
C LYS A 72 18.17 4.60 8.44
N ARG A 73 17.84 4.06 7.26
CA ARG A 73 18.59 4.31 6.01
C ARG A 73 17.94 5.29 5.05
N TYR A 74 16.62 5.34 5.02
CA TYR A 74 15.86 6.00 3.95
C TYR A 74 14.79 6.97 4.45
N GLU A 75 14.66 7.17 5.78
CA GLU A 75 13.63 8.06 6.33
C GLU A 75 13.68 9.46 5.70
N THR A 76 14.87 10.06 5.54
CA THR A 76 14.99 11.39 4.93
C THR A 76 14.43 11.41 3.51
N ALA A 77 14.80 10.45 2.67
CA ALA A 77 14.33 10.38 1.29
C ALA A 77 12.81 10.14 1.22
N LEU A 78 12.28 9.25 2.06
CA LEU A 78 10.84 8.96 2.14
C LEU A 78 10.05 10.19 2.58
N ASN A 79 10.51 10.89 3.60
CA ASN A 79 9.86 12.12 4.08
C ASN A 79 9.98 13.26 3.07
N SER A 80 11.10 13.42 2.38
CA SER A 80 11.25 14.39 1.29
C SER A 80 10.27 14.10 0.15
N PHE A 81 10.11 12.84 -0.25
CA PHE A 81 9.10 12.44 -1.23
C PHE A 81 7.69 12.75 -0.74
N PHE A 82 7.37 12.42 0.51
CA PHE A 82 6.05 12.71 1.10
C PHE A 82 5.76 14.22 1.16
N ASN A 83 6.74 15.03 1.53
CA ASN A 83 6.62 16.48 1.57
C ASN A 83 6.40 17.06 0.16
N TYR A 84 7.11 16.55 -0.84
CA TYR A 84 6.88 16.94 -2.24
C TYR A 84 5.49 16.55 -2.72
N MET A 85 5.04 15.32 -2.44
CA MET A 85 3.69 14.89 -2.79
C MET A 85 2.65 15.77 -2.10
N SER A 86 2.85 16.09 -0.82
CA SER A 86 1.96 17.00 -0.06
C SER A 86 1.85 18.40 -0.69
N SER A 87 2.87 18.88 -1.42
CA SER A 87 2.85 20.23 -2.01
C SER A 87 2.21 20.28 -3.40
N VAL A 88 2.20 19.16 -4.14
CA VAL A 88 1.65 19.09 -5.51
C VAL A 88 0.24 18.50 -5.56
N MET A 89 -0.20 17.82 -4.50
CA MET A 89 -1.55 17.25 -4.42
C MET A 89 -2.62 18.32 -4.25
N LYS A 90 -3.73 18.15 -4.99
CA LYS A 90 -4.90 19.04 -4.90
C LYS A 90 -5.84 18.71 -3.73
N SER A 91 -5.68 17.53 -3.12
CA SER A 91 -6.60 17.00 -2.10
C SER A 91 -5.82 16.52 -0.87
N ASP A 92 -6.27 16.97 0.30
CA ASP A 92 -5.79 16.48 1.60
C ASP A 92 -6.28 15.06 1.91
N LYS A 93 -7.22 14.53 1.11
CA LYS A 93 -7.80 13.19 1.28
C LYS A 93 -7.19 12.19 0.29
N PRO A 94 -6.98 10.93 0.73
CA PRO A 94 -6.53 9.85 -0.14
C PRO A 94 -7.44 9.64 -1.35
N CYS A 95 -6.86 9.58 -2.55
CA CYS A 95 -7.57 9.32 -3.80
C CYS A 95 -6.67 8.63 -4.85
N GLY A 96 -7.28 8.17 -5.96
CA GLY A 96 -6.55 7.65 -7.11
C GLY A 96 -5.83 6.31 -6.89
N MET A 97 -6.21 5.54 -5.86
CA MET A 97 -5.57 4.27 -5.48
C MET A 97 -4.08 4.41 -5.08
N CYS A 98 -3.58 5.63 -4.89
CA CYS A 98 -2.18 5.89 -4.51
C CYS A 98 -1.91 5.73 -3.00
N SER A 99 -2.94 5.48 -2.20
CA SER A 99 -2.85 5.27 -0.76
C SER A 99 -3.07 3.81 -0.41
N TYR A 100 -2.39 3.33 0.61
CA TYR A 100 -2.56 1.96 1.10
C TYR A 100 -2.77 1.91 2.60
N LYS A 101 -3.42 0.85 3.07
CA LYS A 101 -3.47 0.45 4.48
C LYS A 101 -2.54 -0.73 4.69
N GLN A 102 -1.99 -0.83 5.89
CA GLN A 102 -1.13 -1.94 6.24
C GLN A 102 -1.57 -2.61 7.54
N SER A 103 -1.35 -3.92 7.60
CA SER A 103 -1.48 -4.78 8.77
C SER A 103 -0.23 -5.66 8.82
N CYS A 104 0.32 -5.89 10.01
CA CYS A 104 1.52 -6.70 10.18
C CYS A 104 1.23 -7.94 11.02
N GLY A 105 1.67 -9.08 10.51
CA GLY A 105 1.59 -10.37 11.18
C GLY A 105 2.77 -10.58 12.13
N PHE A 106 2.53 -11.27 13.24
CA PHE A 106 3.53 -11.62 14.23
C PHE A 106 3.20 -12.95 14.92
N GLY A 107 4.21 -13.56 15.56
CA GLY A 107 4.04 -14.81 16.30
C GLY A 107 3.96 -16.07 15.45
N GLY A 108 4.32 -16.02 14.16
CA GLY A 108 4.40 -17.20 13.28
C GLY A 108 5.54 -18.16 13.65
N PRO A 109 5.53 -19.39 13.11
CA PRO A 109 6.58 -20.37 13.37
C PRO A 109 7.93 -19.83 12.87
N ARG A 110 8.97 -19.95 13.72
CA ARG A 110 10.35 -19.75 13.27
C ARG A 110 10.71 -20.92 12.36
N LYS A 111 10.80 -20.65 11.06
CA LYS A 111 11.38 -21.58 10.09
C LYS A 111 12.90 -21.54 10.16
#